data_AF-M0C5E0-F1
#
_entry.id   AF-M0C5E0-F1
#
_cell.length_a   1.000
_cell.length_b   1.000
_cell.length_c   1.000
_cell.angle_alpha   90.00
_cell.angle_beta   90.00
_cell.angle_gamma   90.00
#
_symmetry.space_group_name_H-M   'P 1'
#
loop_
_entity.id
_entity.type
_entity.pdbx_description
1 polymer ?
#
loop_
_entity_poly.entity_id
_entity_poly.type
_entity_poly.pdbx_seq_one_letter_code
_entity_poly.pdbx_strand_id
1 'polypeptide(L)'
;MAAPSLFDGIRRAIEEFGLPPIALLAFVGIIKVVYGAQEAGMIYVGLTGLILFGLYTRAKYWNAKYTFGVVVVGFGLWFGVPGIFPLLVPSPFAELGSFLALISLIGLALMFTDKL
;
A
#
# COMPACT_ATOMS: atom_id res chain seq x y z
N MET A 1 13.92 -22.54 1.07
CA MET A 1 14.17 -21.20 1.63
C MET A 1 13.57 -21.14 3.02
N ALA A 2 14.20 -20.43 3.97
CA ALA A 2 13.65 -20.27 5.31
C ALA A 2 12.30 -19.51 5.25
N ALA A 3 11.39 -19.83 6.18
CA ALA A 3 10.12 -19.12 6.27
C ALA A 3 10.38 -17.63 6.60
N PRO A 4 9.69 -16.69 5.94
CA PRO A 4 9.84 -15.26 6.21
C PRO A 4 9.64 -14.93 7.69
N SER A 5 10.47 -14.04 8.22
CA SER A 5 10.46 -13.63 9.62
C SER A 5 9.50 -12.47 9.87
N LEU A 6 9.31 -12.12 11.16
CA LEU A 6 8.60 -10.91 11.57
C LEU A 6 9.24 -9.65 10.96
N PHE A 7 10.57 -9.56 10.95
CA PHE A 7 11.30 -8.42 10.40
C PHE A 7 11.13 -8.27 8.89
N ASP A 8 10.99 -9.39 8.17
CA ASP A 8 10.66 -9.36 6.74
C ASP A 8 9.26 -8.77 6.52
N GLY A 9 8.31 -9.06 7.42
CA GLY A 9 6.98 -8.47 7.41
C GLY A 9 6.98 -6.97 7.70
N ILE A 10 7.77 -6.53 8.69
CA ILE A 10 7.97 -5.10 9.01
C ILE A 10 8.56 -4.37 7.81
N ARG A 11 9.62 -4.94 7.20
CA ARG A 11 10.25 -4.37 6.01
C ARG A 11 9.25 -4.23 4.86
N ARG A 12 8.46 -5.28 4.61
CA ARG A 12 7.40 -5.23 3.59
C ARG A 12 6.39 -4.12 3.88
N ALA A 13 5.96 -3.93 5.13
CA ALA A 13 5.02 -2.87 5.47
C ALA A 13 5.58 -1.48 5.11
N ILE A 14 6.86 -1.25 5.39
CA ILE A 14 7.53 0.02 5.06
C ILE A 14 7.61 0.21 3.54
N GLU A 15 7.96 -0.85 2.80
CA GLU A 15 8.07 -0.82 1.33
C GLU A 15 6.73 -0.56 0.64
N GLU A 16 5.61 -1.09 1.15
CA GLU A 16 4.30 -0.99 0.51
C GLU A 16 3.45 0.19 1.03
N PHE A 17 3.58 0.54 2.31
CA PHE A 17 2.72 1.54 2.98
C PHE A 17 3.48 2.76 3.51
N GLY A 18 4.79 2.65 3.73
CA GLY A 18 5.60 3.74 4.30
C GLY A 18 6.00 4.79 3.28
N LEU A 19 6.21 4.38 2.03
CA LEU A 19 6.49 5.26 0.91
C LEU A 19 5.72 4.76 -0.31
N PRO A 20 5.06 5.66 -1.07
CA PRO A 20 4.58 5.27 -2.38
C PRO A 20 5.77 4.82 -3.25
N PRO A 21 5.62 3.76 -4.05
CA PRO A 21 6.69 3.30 -4.91
C PRO A 21 7.21 4.46 -5.76
N ILE A 22 8.51 4.77 -5.70
CA ILE A 22 9.11 5.90 -6.43
C ILE A 22 8.78 5.78 -7.93
N ALA A 23 8.79 4.56 -8.47
CA ALA A 23 8.40 4.28 -9.84
C ALA A 23 6.94 4.66 -10.13
N LEU A 24 6.01 4.40 -9.20
CA LEU A 24 4.61 4.80 -9.32
C LEU A 24 4.48 6.33 -9.32
N LEU A 25 5.16 7.01 -8.41
CA LEU A 25 5.15 8.47 -8.35
C LEU A 25 5.74 9.11 -9.61
N ALA A 26 6.87 8.62 -10.09
CA ALA A 26 7.50 9.11 -11.31
C ALA A 26 6.58 8.92 -12.52
N PHE A 27 5.94 7.77 -12.63
CA PHE A 27 4.99 7.49 -13.71
C PHE A 27 3.77 8.42 -13.66
N VAL A 28 3.16 8.57 -12.49
CA VAL A 28 2.03 9.50 -12.28
C VAL A 28 2.43 10.94 -12.58
N GLY A 29 3.65 11.34 -12.22
CA GLY A 29 4.21 12.66 -12.53
C GLY A 29 4.33 12.90 -14.04
N ILE A 30 4.82 11.91 -14.81
CA ILE A 30 4.90 11.99 -16.27
C ILE A 30 3.50 12.11 -16.89
N ILE A 31 2.55 11.27 -16.45
CA ILE A 31 1.17 11.34 -16.95
C ILE A 31 0.54 12.70 -16.65
N LYS A 32 0.78 13.25 -15.46
CA LYS A 32 0.27 14.57 -15.07
C LYS A 32 0.72 15.67 -16.03
N VAL A 33 1.98 15.60 -16.50
CA VAL A 33 2.54 16.58 -17.45
C VAL A 33 1.98 16.39 -18.87
N VAL A 34 1.77 15.13 -19.30
CA VAL A 34 1.38 14.82 -20.69
C VAL A 34 -0.14 14.87 -20.91
N TYR A 35 -0.92 14.34 -19.97
CA TYR A 35 -2.36 14.11 -20.14
C TYR A 35 -3.23 14.94 -19.20
N GLY A 36 -2.68 15.41 -18.09
CA GLY A 36 -3.40 16.20 -17.10
C GLY A 36 -3.56 15.51 -15.75
N ALA A 37 -4.09 16.28 -14.79
CA ALA A 37 -4.13 15.88 -13.39
C ALA A 37 -5.18 14.79 -13.09
N GLN A 38 -6.28 14.74 -13.86
CA GLN A 38 -7.36 13.79 -13.64
C GLN A 38 -6.96 12.38 -14.07
N GLU A 39 -6.34 12.25 -15.24
CA GLU A 39 -5.80 11.02 -15.82
C GLU A 39 -4.71 10.45 -14.92
N ALA A 40 -3.81 11.30 -14.44
CA ALA A 40 -2.77 10.93 -13.48
C ALA A 40 -3.37 10.39 -12.17
N GLY A 41 -4.43 11.03 -11.66
CA GLY A 41 -5.15 10.57 -10.48
C GLY A 41 -5.80 9.21 -10.65
N MET A 42 -6.47 8.97 -11.79
CA MET A 42 -7.08 7.66 -12.08
C MET A 42 -6.02 6.56 -12.21
N ILE A 43 -4.91 6.84 -12.88
CA ILE A 43 -3.80 5.89 -13.01
C ILE A 43 -3.19 5.58 -11.63
N TYR A 44 -3.01 6.60 -10.78
CA TYR A 44 -2.53 6.40 -9.42
C TYR A 44 -3.43 5.45 -8.64
N VAL A 45 -4.75 5.70 -8.61
CA VAL A 45 -5.71 4.85 -7.88
C VAL A 45 -5.76 3.44 -8.45
N GLY A 46 -5.79 3.29 -9.78
CA GLY A 46 -5.82 1.99 -10.45
C GLY A 46 -4.59 1.15 -10.16
N LEU A 47 -3.38 1.72 -10.31
CA LEU A 47 -2.14 1.01 -10.04
C LEU A 47 -1.96 0.69 -8.55
N THR A 48 -2.31 1.62 -7.67
CA THR A 48 -2.30 1.38 -6.22
C THR A 48 -3.24 0.22 -5.87
N GLY A 49 -4.47 0.22 -6.41
CA GLY A 49 -5.41 -0.87 -6.23
C GLY A 49 -4.88 -2.21 -6.71
N LEU A 50 -4.22 -2.25 -7.88
CA LEU A 50 -3.62 -3.48 -8.41
C LEU A 50 -2.48 -4.01 -7.53
N ILE A 51 -1.61 -3.13 -7.03
CA ILE A 51 -0.51 -3.49 -6.12
C ILE A 51 -1.08 -4.08 -4.83
N LEU A 52 -2.03 -3.39 -4.20
CA LEU A 52 -2.66 -3.82 -2.95
C LEU A 52 -3.46 -5.11 -3.12
N PHE A 53 -4.14 -5.29 -4.25
CA PHE A 53 -4.83 -6.54 -4.58
C PHE A 53 -3.83 -7.69 -4.76
N GLY A 54 -2.72 -7.45 -5.46
CA GLY A 54 -1.62 -8.41 -5.58
C GLY A 54 -1.03 -8.81 -4.22
N LEU A 55 -0.89 -7.84 -3.30
CA LEU A 55 -0.46 -8.08 -1.94
C LEU A 55 -1.45 -8.97 -1.18
N TYR A 56 -2.74 -8.62 -1.23
CA TYR A 56 -3.83 -9.35 -0.59
C TYR A 56 -3.94 -10.81 -1.07
N THR A 57 -3.89 -11.05 -2.38
CA THR A 57 -3.97 -12.42 -2.93
C THR A 57 -2.78 -13.29 -2.51
N ARG A 58 -1.58 -12.71 -2.41
CA ARG A 58 -0.38 -13.40 -1.93
C ARG A 58 -0.41 -13.64 -0.42
N ALA A 59 -1.10 -12.79 0.33
CA ALA A 59 -1.15 -12.86 1.78
C ALA A 59 -1.71 -14.18 2.30
N LYS A 60 -2.55 -14.87 1.53
CA LYS A 60 -3.03 -16.23 1.84
C LYS A 60 -1.87 -17.20 2.15
N TYR A 61 -0.74 -17.06 1.47
CA TYR A 61 0.41 -17.97 1.61
C TYR A 61 1.44 -17.55 2.67
N TRP A 62 1.23 -16.42 3.34
CA TRP A 62 2.15 -15.94 4.38
C TRP A 62 1.99 -16.71 5.69
N ASN A 63 3.07 -16.80 6.47
CA ASN A 63 2.99 -17.30 7.83
C ASN A 63 2.51 -16.19 8.81
N ALA A 64 2.01 -16.59 9.97
CA ALA A 64 1.44 -15.67 10.96
C ALA A 64 2.43 -14.57 11.41
N LYS A 65 3.71 -14.91 11.65
CA LYS A 65 4.73 -13.95 12.11
C LYS A 65 4.96 -12.85 11.07
N TYR A 66 5.07 -13.22 9.80
CA TYR A 66 5.23 -12.28 8.70
C TYR A 66 3.99 -11.38 8.57
N THR A 67 2.79 -11.97 8.53
CA THR A 67 1.53 -11.21 8.40
C THR A 67 1.34 -10.24 9.56
N PHE A 68 1.64 -10.65 10.79
CA PHE A 68 1.58 -9.78 11.96
C PHE A 68 2.48 -8.55 11.81
N GLY A 69 3.73 -8.74 11.38
CA GLY A 69 4.66 -7.65 11.12
C GLY A 69 4.13 -6.68 10.06
N VAL A 70 3.54 -7.22 8.98
CA VAL A 70 2.93 -6.39 7.91
C VAL A 70 1.76 -5.56 8.46
N VAL A 71 0.84 -6.20 9.18
CA VAL A 71 -0.40 -5.57 9.64
C VAL A 71 -0.12 -4.49 10.68
N VAL A 72 0.65 -4.80 11.72
CA VAL A 72 0.90 -3.86 12.83
C VAL A 72 1.65 -2.62 12.34
N VAL A 73 2.73 -2.82 11.60
CA VAL A 73 3.50 -1.70 11.06
C VAL A 73 2.73 -0.98 9.95
N GLY A 74 1.98 -1.71 9.12
CA GLY A 74 1.13 -1.13 8.08
C GLY A 74 0.08 -0.18 8.64
N PHE A 75 -0.64 -0.58 9.70
CA PHE A 75 -1.56 0.32 10.41
C PHE A 75 -0.81 1.49 11.05
N GLY A 76 0.33 1.23 11.70
CA GLY A 76 1.15 2.28 12.30
C GLY A 76 1.58 3.34 11.28
N LEU A 77 1.99 2.93 10.08
CA LEU A 77 2.37 3.82 8.98
C LEU A 77 1.14 4.54 8.39
N TRP A 78 0.01 3.84 8.24
CA TRP A 78 -1.21 4.46 7.73
C TRP A 78 -1.72 5.60 8.64
N PHE A 79 -1.65 5.42 9.97
CA PHE A 79 -1.96 6.49 10.92
C PHE A 79 -0.84 7.54 11.05
N GLY A 80 0.41 7.11 10.95
CA GLY A 80 1.60 7.90 11.29
C GLY A 80 2.26 8.65 10.15
N VAL A 81 1.87 8.40 8.88
CA VAL A 81 2.41 9.09 7.70
C VAL A 81 1.41 10.13 7.20
N PRO A 82 1.46 11.39 7.69
CA PRO A 82 0.68 12.48 7.12
C PRO A 82 1.38 13.10 5.89
N GLY A 83 0.61 13.32 4.83
CA GLY A 83 0.55 14.65 4.22
C GLY A 83 1.34 14.95 2.94
N ILE A 84 2.23 14.09 2.43
CA ILE A 84 2.97 14.43 1.19
C ILE A 84 2.16 14.16 -0.09
N PHE A 85 1.18 13.25 -0.02
CA PHE A 85 0.42 12.80 -1.19
C PHE A 85 -0.44 13.88 -1.88
N PRO A 86 -1.15 14.77 -1.15
CA PRO A 86 -1.92 15.84 -1.78
C PRO A 86 -1.06 16.84 -2.57
N LEU A 87 0.26 16.90 -2.31
CA LEU A 87 1.18 17.75 -3.07
C LEU A 87 1.52 17.15 -4.45
N LEU A 88 1.44 15.83 -4.60
CA LEU A 88 1.84 15.12 -5.81
C LEU A 88 0.65 14.74 -6.68
N VAL A 89 -0.47 14.37 -6.05
CA VAL A 89 -1.70 13.89 -6.69
C VAL A 89 -2.88 14.77 -6.26
N PRO A 90 -3.86 15.07 -7.13
CA PRO A 90 -5.03 15.85 -6.70
C PRO A 90 -5.72 15.18 -5.50
N SER A 91 -6.10 16.00 -4.50
CA SER A 91 -6.59 15.56 -3.18
C SER A 91 -7.57 14.37 -3.21
N PRO A 92 -8.58 14.33 -4.09
CA PRO A 92 -9.55 13.23 -4.09
C PRO A 92 -8.92 11.86 -4.38
N PHE A 93 -7.94 11.80 -5.27
CA PHE A 93 -7.29 10.53 -5.66
C PHE A 93 -6.27 10.07 -4.62
N ALA A 94 -5.61 11.02 -3.94
CA ALA A 94 -4.74 10.72 -2.80
C ALA A 94 -5.54 10.09 -1.65
N GLU A 95 -6.70 10.68 -1.33
CA GLU A 95 -7.63 10.17 -0.32
C GLU A 95 -8.16 8.77 -0.71
N LEU A 96 -8.56 8.56 -1.96
CA LEU A 96 -8.97 7.25 -2.46
C LEU A 96 -7.84 6.21 -2.35
N GLY A 97 -6.60 6.56 -2.69
CA GLY A 97 -5.45 5.67 -2.51
C GLY A 97 -5.22 5.29 -1.05
N SER A 98 -5.32 6.26 -0.14
CA SER A 98 -5.23 6.00 1.31
C SER A 98 -6.36 5.11 1.81
N PHE A 99 -7.58 5.31 1.31
CA PHE A 99 -8.73 4.47 1.63
C PHE A 99 -8.56 3.02 1.13
N LEU A 100 -8.02 2.84 -0.09
CA LEU A 100 -7.68 1.51 -0.60
C LEU A 100 -6.61 0.83 0.27
N ALA A 101 -5.59 1.57 0.71
CA ALA A 101 -4.58 1.05 1.64
C ALA A 101 -5.22 0.59 2.95
N LEU A 102 -6.14 1.36 3.52
CA LEU A 102 -6.88 0.98 4.73
C LEU A 102 -7.68 -0.32 4.53
N ILE A 103 -8.44 -0.42 3.43
CA ILE A 103 -9.21 -1.64 3.10
C ILE A 103 -8.26 -2.84 3.00
N SER A 104 -7.12 -2.67 2.34
CA SER A 104 -6.14 -3.75 2.20
C SER A 104 -5.58 -4.20 3.56
N LEU A 105 -5.27 -3.26 4.46
CA LEU A 105 -4.77 -3.56 5.80
C LEU A 105 -5.82 -4.28 6.66
N ILE A 106 -7.09 -3.87 6.58
CA ILE A 106 -8.20 -4.58 7.22
C ILE A 106 -8.31 -6.00 6.67
N GLY A 107 -8.25 -6.18 5.35
CA GLY A 107 -8.28 -7.51 4.72
C GLY A 107 -7.12 -8.40 5.17
N LEU A 108 -5.91 -7.86 5.28
CA LEU A 108 -4.74 -8.57 5.80
C LEU A 108 -4.89 -8.93 7.29
N ALA A 109 -5.49 -8.05 8.09
CA ALA A 109 -5.75 -8.29 9.50
C ALA A 109 -6.77 -9.42 9.71
N LEU A 110 -7.82 -9.48 8.90
CA LEU A 110 -8.78 -10.59 8.90
C LEU A 110 -8.10 -11.91 8.49
N MET A 111 -7.24 -11.89 7.47
CA MET A 111 -6.46 -13.08 7.12
C MET A 111 -5.47 -13.49 8.22
N PHE A 112 -5.00 -12.55 9.04
CA PHE A 112 -4.14 -12.87 10.17
C PHE A 112 -4.90 -13.61 11.27
N THR A 113 -6.15 -13.25 11.56
CA THR A 113 -6.96 -13.98 12.55
C THR A 113 -7.21 -15.43 12.16
N ASP A 114 -7.29 -15.74 10.86
CA ASP A 114 -7.43 -17.11 10.36
C ASP A 114 -6.13 -17.94 10.46
N LYS A 115 -5.00 -17.32 10.81
CA LYS A 115 -3.66 -17.93 10.86
C LYS A 115 -3.12 -18.12 12.27
N LEU A 116 -3.85 -17.63 13.27
CA LEU A 116 -3.56 -17.81 14.70
C LEU A 116 -4.07 -19.19 15.17
#